data_AF-A0A1C6JIC2-F1
#
_entry.id   AF-A0A1C6JIC2-F1
#
_cell.length_a   1.000
_cell.length_b   1.000
_cell.length_c   1.000
_cell.angle_alpha   90.00
_cell.angle_beta   90.00
_cell.angle_gamma   90.00
#
_symmetry.space_group_name_H-M   'P 1'
#
loop_
_entity.id
_entity.type
_entity.pdbx_description
1 polymer ?
#
loop_
_entity_poly.entity_id
_entity_poly.type
_entity_poly.pdbx_seq_one_letter_code
_entity_poly.pdbx_strand_id
1 'polypeptide(L)' 'MSYRENINKTAEDILAEYVKKFGSEPRGNLRNIFLLYANGTIETYEEGFQDGLNAARTQENI' A
#
# COMPACT_ATOMS: atom_id res chain seq x y z
N MET A 1 8.99 -5.26 11.36
CA MET A 1 8.98 -4.51 10.09
C MET A 1 8.42 -3.13 10.40
N SER A 2 9.15 -2.07 10.08
CA SER A 2 8.74 -0.70 10.38
C SER A 2 7.89 -0.16 9.22
N TYR A 3 6.78 0.50 9.53
CA TYR A 3 5.81 1.05 8.57
C TYR A 3 6.45 1.95 7.50
N ARG A 4 7.48 2.73 7.86
CA ARG A 4 8.20 3.61 6.92
C ARG A 4 8.90 2.87 5.79
N GLU A 5 9.20 1.59 5.96
CA GLU A 5 9.89 0.78 4.95
C GLU A 5 8.96 0.37 3.80
N ASN A 6 7.63 0.49 3.98
CA ASN A 6 6.63 -0.02 3.04
C ASN A 6 5.74 1.05 2.37
N ILE A 7 5.78 2.31 2.82
CA ILE A 7 4.93 3.39 2.27
C ILE A 7 5.21 3.65 0.78
N ASN A 8 6.46 3.50 0.34
CA ASN A 8 6.86 3.81 -1.02
C ASN A 8 6.84 2.58 -1.95
N LYS A 9 6.24 1.46 -1.52
CA LYS A 9 6.20 0.25 -2.34
C LYS A 9 5.07 0.35 -3.35
N THR A 10 5.41 0.09 -4.61
CA THR A 10 4.42 -0.07 -5.67
C THR A 10 3.71 -1.42 -5.53
N ALA A 11 2.55 -1.57 -6.20
CA ALA A 11 1.88 -2.87 -6.28
C ALA A 11 2.78 -3.97 -6.90
N GLU A 12 3.69 -3.60 -7.81
CA GLU A 12 4.67 -4.52 -8.40
C GLU A 12 5.75 -4.94 -7.38
N ASP A 13 6.17 -4.05 -6.47
CA ASP A 13 7.08 -4.42 -5.37
C ASP A 13 6.41 -5.41 -4.40
N ILE A 14 5.13 -5.16 -4.09
CA ILE A 14 4.32 -6.06 -3.26
C ILE A 14 4.12 -7.41 -3.95
N LEU A 15 3.92 -7.41 -5.27
CA LEU A 15 3.86 -8.63 -6.08
C LEU A 15 5.19 -9.39 -6.05
N ALA A 16 6.32 -8.71 -6.20
CA ALA A 16 7.65 -9.33 -6.12
C ALA A 16 7.90 -9.98 -4.75
N GLU A 17 7.47 -9.33 -3.65
CA GLU A 17 7.56 -9.92 -2.31
C GLU A 17 6.63 -11.13 -2.12
N TYR A 18 5.42 -11.06 -2.68
CA TYR A 18 4.50 -12.19 -2.72
C TYR A 18 5.15 -13.39 -3.42
N VAL A 19 5.72 -13.19 -4.62
CA VAL A 19 6.41 -14.24 -5.38
C VAL A 19 7.59 -14.80 -4.60
N LYS A 20 8.39 -13.94 -3.96
CA LYS A 20 9.52 -14.37 -3.13
C LYS A 20 9.07 -15.26 -1.96
N LYS A 21 7.91 -14.97 -1.37
CA LYS A 21 7.39 -15.70 -0.19
C LYS A 21 6.66 -17.00 -0.56
N PHE A 22 5.90 -16.99 -1.65
CA PHE A 22 5.00 -18.09 -2.02
C PHE A 22 5.47 -18.86 -3.26
N GLY A 23 6.60 -18.46 -3.86
CA GLY A 23 7.27 -19.17 -4.95
C GLY A 23 6.56 -19.12 -6.30
N SER A 24 5.45 -18.41 -6.42
CA SER A 24 4.68 -18.32 -7.67
C SER A 24 3.98 -16.98 -7.82
N GLU A 25 3.96 -16.48 -9.05
CA GLU A 25 3.20 -15.29 -9.41
C GLU A 25 1.75 -15.67 -9.73
N PRO A 26 0.76 -14.91 -9.23
CA PRO A 26 -0.61 -14.99 -9.69
C PRO A 26 -0.67 -14.80 -11.22
N ARG A 27 -1.53 -15.57 -11.90
CA ARG A 27 -1.65 -15.52 -13.36
C ARG A 27 -3.05 -15.12 -13.81
N GLY A 28 -3.13 -14.59 -15.02
CA GLY A 28 -4.39 -14.19 -15.65
C GLY A 28 -5.16 -13.20 -14.77
N ASN A 29 -6.46 -13.44 -14.60
CA ASN A 29 -7.34 -12.56 -13.83
C ASN A 29 -6.92 -12.41 -12.36
N LEU A 30 -6.25 -13.41 -11.78
CA LEU A 30 -5.81 -13.34 -10.39
C LEU A 30 -4.69 -12.30 -10.21
N ARG A 31 -3.81 -12.13 -11.21
CA ARG A 31 -2.79 -11.07 -11.22
C ARG A 31 -3.44 -9.69 -11.22
N ASN A 32 -4.44 -9.50 -12.08
CA ASN A 32 -5.14 -8.23 -12.19
C ASN A 32 -5.89 -7.87 -10.90
N ILE A 33 -6.57 -8.84 -10.28
CA ILE A 33 -7.26 -8.64 -8.99
C ILE A 33 -6.26 -8.29 -7.89
N PHE A 34 -5.11 -8.97 -7.85
CA PHE A 34 -4.06 -8.70 -6.88
C PHE A 34 -3.54 -7.26 -7.01
N LEU A 35 -3.18 -6.84 -8.23
CA LEU A 35 -2.67 -5.50 -8.48
C LEU A 35 -3.73 -4.43 -8.16
N LEU A 36 -5.00 -4.67 -8.50
CA LEU A 36 -6.11 -3.78 -8.15
C LEU A 36 -6.22 -3.59 -6.63
N TYR A 37 -6.17 -4.70 -5.88
CA TYR A 37 -6.25 -4.66 -4.42
C TYR A 37 -5.04 -3.96 -3.79
N ALA A 38 -3.83 -4.25 -4.29
CA ALA A 38 -2.61 -3.63 -3.81
C ALA A 38 -2.62 -2.12 -4.04
N ASN A 39 -2.98 -1.66 -5.24
CA ASN A 39 -3.09 -0.24 -5.56
C ASN A 39 -4.16 0.46 -4.71
N GLY A 40 -5.37 -0.09 -4.63
CA GLY A 40 -6.44 0.53 -3.82
C GLY A 40 -6.08 0.61 -2.34
N THR A 41 -5.32 -0.36 -1.83
CA THR A 41 -4.80 -0.33 -0.46
C THR A 41 -3.79 0.79 -0.29
N ILE A 42 -2.82 0.95 -1.21
CA ILE A 42 -1.84 2.04 -1.18
C ILE A 42 -2.55 3.40 -1.17
N GLU A 43 -3.48 3.63 -2.10
CA GLU A 43 -4.23 4.89 -2.22
C GLU A 43 -5.01 5.20 -0.92
N THR A 44 -5.77 4.23 -0.40
CA THR A 44 -6.57 4.43 0.83
C THR A 44 -5.68 4.75 2.03
N TYR A 45 -4.49 4.14 2.11
CA TYR A 45 -3.53 4.45 3.17
C TYR A 45 -2.90 5.83 3.01
N GLU A 46 -2.56 6.26 1.80
CA GLU A 46 -2.05 7.61 1.56
C GLU A 46 -3.09 8.67 1.93
N GLU A 47 -4.34 8.49 1.52
CA GLU A 47 -5.45 9.38 1.86
C GLU A 47 -5.67 9.45 3.37
N GLY A 48 -5.83 8.31 4.04
CA GLY A 48 -6.04 8.26 5.49
C GLY A 48 -4.87 8.82 6.30
N PHE A 49 -3.64 8.66 5.80
CA PHE A 49 -2.45 9.25 6.43
C PHE A 49 -2.42 10.77 6.28
N GLN A 50 -2.74 11.31 5.10
CA GLN A 50 -2.85 12.76 4.88
C GLN A 50 -3.97 13.36 5.73
N ASP A 51 -5.11 12.70 5.83
CA ASP A 51 -6.21 13.13 6.69
C ASP A 51 -5.79 13.19 8.17
N GLY A 52 -5.04 12.18 8.65
CA GLY A 52 -4.47 12.18 10.00
C GLY A 52 -3.48 13.32 10.24
N LEU A 53 -2.59 13.59 9.28
CA LEU A 53 -1.66 14.73 9.35
C LEU A 53 -2.40 16.08 9.37
N ASN A 54 -3.44 16.22 8.56
CA ASN A 54 -4.24 17.44 8.49
C ASN A 54 -5.04 17.65 9.79
N ALA A 55 -5.61 16.60 10.36
CA ALA A 55 -6.29 16.65 11.66
C ALA A 55 -5.33 17.08 12.78
N ALA A 56 -4.12 16.50 12.84
CA ALA A 56 -3.10 16.87 13.82
C ALA A 56 -2.64 18.34 13.69
N ARG A 57 -2.39 18.81 12.46
CA ARG A 57 -2.04 20.22 12.19
C ARG A 57 -3.16 21.19 12.57
N THR A 58 -4.41 20.77 12.43
CA THR A 58 -5.56 21.60 12.81
C THR A 58 -5.67 21.70 14.34
N GLN A 59 -5.30 20.63 15.06
CA GLN A 59 -5.24 20.60 16.52
C GLN A 59 -4.10 21.44 17.11
N GLU A 60 -2.93 21.49 16.46
CA GLU A 60 -1.79 22.32 16.92
C GLU A 60 -1.97 23.83 16.68
N ASN A 61 -2.87 24.23 15.78
CA ASN A 61 -3.16 25.64 15.47
C ASN A 61 -4.34 26.22 16.28
N ILE A 62 -4.81 25.52 17.31
CA ILE A 62 -5.86 25.94 18.28
C ILE A 62 -5.19 26.14 19.64
#